data_AF-A0A2W1BJ58-F1
#
_entry.id   AF-A0A2W1BJ58-F1
#
_cell.length_a   1.000
_cell.length_b   1.000
_cell.length_c   1.000
_cell.angle_alpha   90.00
_cell.angle_beta   90.00
_cell.angle_gamma   90.00
#
_symmetry.space_group_name_H-M   'P 1'
#
loop_
_entity.id
_entity.type
_entity.pdbx_description
1 polymer ?
#
loop_
_entity_poly.entity_id
_entity_poly.type
_entity_poly.pdbx_seq_one_letter_code
_entity_poly.pdbx_strand_id
1 'polypeptide(L)'
;MPQAFNRFRLTGPNSHAVLAQSLKCVNDIDCIKNDKWVSLHKPKDLKDKDEYWQSISTASTPAQLPSNMIVGLVVKDPRLSRPSRRTKAKQESNTDTSIESLLTVPPYLSSSPLWDVKIHESIKKESMTNGQFVKHVTKNQLVPGEIDEHDPALQSVPIVLIQRSGSQNSEFKKIGMSICLFTYISNI
;
A
#
# COMPACT_ATOMS: atom_id res chain seq x y z
N MET A 1 -23.73 -7.15 8.91
CA MET A 1 -22.47 -6.57 9.39
C MET A 1 -22.29 -5.25 8.67
N PRO A 2 -22.40 -4.08 9.33
CA PRO A 2 -22.23 -2.82 8.63
C PRO A 2 -20.76 -2.65 8.19
N GLN A 3 -20.54 -2.02 7.04
CA GLN A 3 -19.25 -1.89 6.34
C GLN A 3 -18.10 -1.44 7.26
N ALA A 4 -17.20 -2.36 7.61
CA ALA A 4 -15.98 -2.04 8.37
C ALA A 4 -14.80 -1.60 7.49
N PHE A 5 -14.77 -2.04 6.22
CA PHE A 5 -13.63 -1.84 5.33
C PHE A 5 -14.05 -1.25 3.99
N ASN A 6 -13.24 -0.35 3.45
CA ASN A 6 -13.34 0.08 2.06
C ASN A 6 -12.59 -0.87 1.15
N ARG A 7 -13.11 -0.99 -0.07
CA ARG A 7 -12.46 -1.71 -1.14
C ARG A 7 -12.42 -0.84 -2.38
N PHE A 8 -11.22 -0.48 -2.80
CA PHE A 8 -10.95 0.22 -4.04
C PHE A 8 -10.51 -0.76 -5.11
N ARG A 9 -11.00 -0.58 -6.32
CA ARG A 9 -10.63 -1.40 -7.47
C ARG A 9 -9.91 -0.53 -8.48
N LEU A 10 -8.63 -0.80 -8.69
CA LEU A 10 -7.80 -0.08 -9.66
C LEU A 10 -7.63 -0.96 -10.89
N THR A 11 -8.19 -0.52 -12.03
CA THR A 11 -8.12 -1.23 -13.31
C THR A 11 -7.33 -0.44 -14.34
N GLY A 12 -6.40 -1.10 -15.03
CA GLY A 12 -5.67 -0.53 -16.15
C GLY A 12 -4.21 -0.96 -16.19
N PRO A 13 -3.51 -0.78 -17.32
CA PRO A 13 -2.12 -1.20 -17.48
C PRO A 13 -1.19 -0.48 -16.49
N ASN A 14 -1.38 0.83 -16.27
CA ASN A 14 -0.54 1.64 -15.39
C ASN A 14 -1.02 1.64 -13.93
N SER A 15 -2.05 0.84 -13.58
CA SER A 15 -2.60 0.82 -12.22
C SER A 15 -1.56 0.34 -11.20
N HIS A 16 -0.75 -0.65 -11.59
CA HIS A 16 0.34 -1.17 -10.77
C HIS A 16 1.45 -0.13 -10.55
N ALA A 17 1.86 0.59 -11.61
CA ALA A 17 2.83 1.68 -11.50
C ALA A 17 2.38 2.77 -10.52
N VAL A 18 1.09 3.14 -10.52
CA VAL A 18 0.53 4.11 -9.56
C VAL A 18 0.66 3.59 -8.13
N LEU A 19 0.36 2.31 -7.89
CA LEU A 19 0.47 1.70 -6.57
C LEU A 19 1.92 1.63 -6.10
N ALA A 20 2.83 1.20 -6.96
CA ALA A 20 4.28 1.13 -6.67
C ALA A 20 4.85 2.51 -6.28
N GLN A 21 4.42 3.59 -6.93
CA GLN A 21 4.86 4.94 -6.61
C GLN A 21 4.21 5.52 -5.35
N SER A 22 2.93 5.20 -5.11
CA SER A 22 2.14 5.80 -4.04
C SER A 22 2.28 5.08 -2.71
N LEU A 23 2.57 3.78 -2.71
CA LEU A 23 2.64 2.96 -1.51
C LEU A 23 4.10 2.74 -1.11
N LYS A 24 4.48 3.31 0.03
CA LYS A 24 5.78 3.08 0.67
C LYS A 24 5.57 2.12 1.84
N CYS A 25 6.13 0.92 1.72
CA CYS A 25 6.09 -0.08 2.77
C CYS A 25 6.98 0.31 3.94
N VAL A 26 6.64 -0.22 5.10
CA VAL A 26 7.42 -0.11 6.33
C VAL A 26 8.30 -1.34 6.47
N ASN A 27 9.60 -1.12 6.64
CA ASN A 27 10.60 -2.19 6.63
C ASN A 27 11.00 -2.60 8.05
N ASP A 28 10.91 -1.66 9.00
CA ASP A 28 11.33 -1.84 10.38
C ASP A 28 10.22 -1.42 11.35
N ILE A 29 10.14 -2.13 12.47
CA ILE A 29 9.22 -1.82 13.58
C ILE A 29 9.57 -0.45 14.16
N ASP A 30 10.85 -0.06 14.10
CA ASP A 30 11.35 1.23 14.57
C ASP A 30 10.62 2.43 13.94
N CYS A 31 10.24 2.31 12.67
CA CYS A 31 9.51 3.34 11.94
C CYS A 31 8.05 3.52 12.42
N ILE A 32 7.49 2.52 13.10
CA ILE A 32 6.08 2.48 13.52
C ILE A 32 5.92 2.40 15.04
N LYS A 33 7.01 2.60 15.80
CA LYS A 33 6.98 2.60 17.27
C LYS A 33 6.00 3.62 17.87
N ASN A 34 5.74 4.71 17.16
CA ASN A 34 4.85 5.77 17.61
C ASN A 34 3.36 5.43 17.43
N ASP A 35 3.04 4.46 16.57
CA ASP A 35 1.66 4.05 16.30
C ASP A 35 1.15 3.19 17.46
N LYS A 36 0.02 3.56 18.07
CA LYS A 36 -0.43 2.84 19.27
C LYS A 36 -0.97 1.45 18.92
N TRP A 37 -1.48 1.28 17.70
CA TRP A 37 -1.95 -0.02 17.22
C TRP A 37 -0.83 -1.07 17.15
N VAL A 38 0.43 -0.65 16.97
CA VAL A 38 1.60 -1.54 16.95
C VAL A 38 1.89 -2.12 18.34
N SER A 39 1.55 -1.39 19.40
CA SER A 39 1.63 -1.90 20.77
C SER A 39 0.61 -3.01 21.04
N LEU A 40 -0.54 -2.99 20.34
CA LEU A 40 -1.57 -4.02 20.45
C LEU A 40 -1.20 -5.28 19.65
N HIS A 41 -0.61 -5.10 18.48
CA HIS A 41 -0.18 -6.20 17.63
C HIS A 41 1.12 -5.84 16.92
N LYS A 42 2.20 -6.51 17.32
CA LYS A 42 3.51 -6.34 16.67
C LYS A 42 3.48 -7.03 15.31
N PRO A 43 3.49 -6.29 14.19
CA PRO A 43 3.59 -6.92 12.88
C PRO A 43 4.93 -7.65 12.79
N LYS A 44 4.88 -8.89 12.35
CA LYS A 44 6.06 -9.72 12.07
C LYS A 44 6.39 -9.63 10.59
N ASP A 45 7.64 -9.97 10.26
CA ASP A 45 8.09 -10.19 8.89
C ASP A 45 7.92 -8.96 7.97
N LEU A 46 8.01 -7.75 8.54
CA LEU A 46 7.90 -6.49 7.79
C LEU A 46 8.94 -6.38 6.69
N LYS A 47 10.18 -6.76 6.99
CA LYS A 47 11.30 -6.71 6.06
C LYS A 47 11.06 -7.60 4.84
N ASP A 48 10.71 -8.86 5.06
CA ASP A 48 10.45 -9.81 3.98
C ASP A 48 9.25 -9.39 3.11
N LYS A 49 8.24 -8.78 3.73
CA LYS A 49 7.08 -8.21 3.03
C LYS A 49 7.44 -6.99 2.19
N ASP A 50 8.34 -6.13 2.67
CA ASP A 50 8.88 -5.03 1.87
C ASP A 50 9.75 -5.57 0.73
N GLU A 51 10.67 -6.49 0.98
CA GLU A 51 11.52 -7.09 -0.06
C GLU A 51 10.67 -7.74 -1.18
N TYR A 52 9.59 -8.43 -0.79
CA TYR A 52 8.62 -8.95 -1.74
C TYR A 52 7.88 -7.83 -2.48
N TRP A 53 7.43 -6.78 -1.80
CA TRP A 53 6.80 -5.61 -2.41
C TRP A 53 7.72 -4.92 -3.43
N GLN A 54 9.00 -4.72 -3.09
CA GLN A 54 10.00 -4.15 -3.99
C GLN A 54 10.24 -5.04 -5.21
N SER A 55 10.23 -6.37 -5.02
CA SER A 55 10.35 -7.31 -6.13
C SER A 55 9.17 -7.17 -7.10
N ILE A 56 7.93 -7.15 -6.59
CA ILE A 56 6.75 -7.03 -7.44
C ILE A 56 6.52 -5.61 -7.98
N SER A 57 7.05 -4.57 -7.33
CA SER A 57 6.90 -3.18 -7.77
C SER A 57 7.64 -2.88 -9.08
N THR A 58 8.61 -3.72 -9.46
CA THR A 58 9.31 -3.64 -10.76
C THR A 58 8.45 -4.12 -11.94
N ALA A 59 7.43 -4.94 -11.69
CA ALA A 59 6.63 -5.55 -12.75
C ALA A 59 5.86 -4.50 -13.57
N SER A 60 6.20 -4.32 -14.86
CA SER A 60 5.63 -3.27 -15.73
C SER A 60 4.10 -3.29 -15.87
N THR A 61 3.47 -4.45 -15.68
CA THR A 61 2.02 -4.60 -15.77
C THR A 61 1.51 -5.51 -14.68
N PRO A 62 0.25 -5.30 -14.22
CA PRO A 62 -0.39 -6.23 -13.30
C PRO A 62 -0.50 -7.67 -13.89
N ALA A 63 -0.40 -7.85 -15.22
CA ALA A 63 -0.52 -9.16 -15.87
C ALA A 63 0.61 -10.11 -15.51
N GLN A 64 1.78 -9.55 -15.18
CA GLN A 64 2.98 -10.30 -14.85
C GLN A 64 2.91 -10.88 -13.44
N LEU A 65 2.03 -10.34 -12.59
CA LEU A 65 1.86 -10.82 -11.23
C LEU A 65 1.08 -12.14 -11.19
N PRO A 66 1.37 -13.02 -10.21
CA PRO A 66 0.63 -14.25 -10.05
C PRO A 66 -0.87 -14.00 -9.82
N SER A 67 -1.68 -14.87 -10.41
CA SER A 67 -3.15 -14.77 -10.33
C SER A 67 -3.64 -14.97 -8.90
N ASN A 68 -4.63 -14.18 -8.47
CA ASN A 68 -5.28 -14.29 -7.16
C ASN A 68 -4.34 -14.13 -5.96
N MET A 69 -3.20 -13.46 -6.15
CA MET A 69 -2.25 -13.15 -5.09
C MET A 69 -2.88 -12.22 -4.04
N ILE A 70 -2.61 -12.50 -2.76
CA ILE A 70 -3.03 -11.68 -1.62
C ILE A 70 -1.78 -11.24 -0.86
N VAL A 71 -1.61 -9.94 -0.69
CA VAL A 71 -0.44 -9.34 -0.04
C VAL A 71 -0.91 -8.40 1.07
N GLY A 72 -0.57 -8.71 2.31
CA GLY A 72 -0.85 -7.91 3.49
C GLY A 72 0.37 -7.07 3.87
N LEU A 73 0.30 -5.77 3.60
CA LEU A 73 1.40 -4.83 3.80
C LEU A 73 1.06 -3.82 4.90
N VAL A 74 2.09 -3.29 5.54
CA VAL A 74 1.99 -2.09 6.37
C VAL A 74 2.64 -0.96 5.58
N VAL A 75 1.86 0.06 5.26
CA VAL A 75 2.32 1.19 4.45
C VAL A 75 2.26 2.47 5.24
N LYS A 76 3.17 3.40 4.94
CA LYS A 76 3.05 4.77 5.39
C LYS A 76 1.85 5.44 4.71
N ASP A 77 1.37 6.52 5.31
CA ASP A 77 0.30 7.31 4.72
C ASP A 77 0.70 7.80 3.30
N PRO A 78 -0.04 7.44 2.23
CA PRO A 78 0.30 7.80 0.85
C PRO A 78 0.21 9.31 0.58
N ARG A 79 -0.35 10.10 1.51
CA ARG A 79 -0.31 11.57 1.43
C ARG A 79 1.12 12.13 1.52
N LEU A 80 2.05 11.38 2.12
CA LEU A 80 3.46 11.74 2.25
C LEU A 80 4.19 11.71 0.91
N SER A 81 4.03 10.62 0.17
CA SER A 81 4.66 10.41 -1.14
C SER A 81 3.89 11.07 -2.29
N ARG A 82 2.99 12.02 -1.99
CA ARG A 82 2.15 12.66 -3.00
C ARG A 82 2.98 13.70 -3.76
N PRO A 83 3.12 13.59 -5.10
CA PRO A 83 3.87 14.57 -5.87
C PRO A 83 3.18 15.95 -5.87
N SER A 84 3.98 17.01 -5.96
CA SER A 84 3.49 18.40 -6.00
C SER A 84 2.68 18.72 -7.25
N ARG A 85 2.91 17.98 -8.35
CA ARG A 85 2.19 18.11 -9.61
C ARG A 85 1.65 16.76 -10.07
N ARG A 86 0.52 16.78 -10.78
CA ARG A 86 -0.06 15.59 -11.38
C ARG A 86 0.93 14.98 -12.39
N THR A 87 1.43 13.80 -12.09
CA THR A 87 2.34 13.05 -12.95
C THR A 87 1.64 11.81 -13.53
N LYS A 88 2.17 11.29 -14.64
CA LYS A 88 1.78 9.97 -15.14
C LYS A 88 2.73 8.95 -14.51
N ALA A 89 2.17 8.00 -13.76
CA ALA A 89 2.95 6.87 -13.29
C ALA A 89 3.44 6.06 -14.50
N LYS A 90 4.77 6.01 -14.65
CA LYS A 90 5.47 5.18 -15.62
C LYS A 90 6.45 4.35 -14.83
N GLN A 91 6.48 3.05 -15.09
CA GLN A 91 7.59 2.23 -14.66
C GLN A 91 8.76 2.43 -15.61
N GLU A 92 9.96 2.47 -15.05
CA GLU A 92 11.18 2.55 -15.82
C GLU A 92 11.36 1.22 -16.56
N SER A 93 11.55 1.30 -17.89
CA SER A 93 11.51 0.15 -18.81
C SER A 93 12.67 -0.84 -18.67
N ASN A 94 13.59 -0.62 -17.73
CA ASN A 94 14.91 -1.26 -17.72
C ASN A 94 15.13 -2.19 -16.52
N THR A 95 14.09 -2.50 -15.74
CA THR A 95 14.20 -3.47 -14.65
C THR A 95 13.69 -4.83 -15.11
N ASP A 96 14.61 -5.75 -15.38
CA ASP A 96 14.28 -7.15 -15.61
C ASP A 96 13.67 -7.71 -14.33
N THR A 97 12.35 -7.84 -14.30
CA THR A 97 11.66 -8.48 -13.19
C THR A 97 12.09 -9.95 -13.13
N SER A 98 12.81 -10.34 -12.07
CA SER A 98 13.20 -11.73 -11.87
C SER A 98 11.96 -12.60 -11.68
N ILE A 99 11.71 -13.53 -12.61
CA ILE A 99 10.53 -14.42 -12.57
C ILE A 99 10.52 -15.23 -11.27
N GLU A 100 11.70 -15.63 -10.79
CA GLU A 100 11.86 -16.36 -9.54
C GLU A 100 11.36 -15.58 -8.32
N SER A 101 11.58 -14.26 -8.27
CA SER A 101 11.12 -13.45 -7.13
C SER A 101 9.60 -13.22 -7.15
N LEU A 102 8.98 -13.23 -8.35
CA LEU A 102 7.52 -13.17 -8.46
C LEU A 102 6.84 -14.46 -7.97
N LEU A 103 7.46 -15.62 -8.24
CA LEU A 103 6.93 -16.94 -7.90
C LEU A 103 7.21 -17.34 -6.46
N THR A 104 8.30 -16.83 -5.87
CA THR A 104 8.68 -17.12 -4.48
C THR A 104 7.83 -16.30 -3.52
N VAL A 105 6.62 -16.77 -3.25
CA VAL A 105 5.67 -16.11 -2.33
C VAL A 105 5.91 -16.59 -0.89
N PRO A 106 6.26 -15.69 0.06
CA PRO A 106 6.37 -16.07 1.47
C PRO A 106 5.02 -16.53 2.04
N PRO A 107 4.99 -17.58 2.89
CA PRO A 107 3.73 -18.14 3.40
C PRO A 107 2.95 -17.19 4.32
N TYR A 108 3.64 -16.23 4.95
CA TYR A 108 3.06 -15.21 5.82
C TYR A 108 2.68 -13.91 5.09
N LEU A 109 2.88 -13.84 3.76
CA LEU A 109 2.61 -12.63 2.98
C LEU A 109 1.13 -12.21 3.04
N SER A 110 0.21 -13.17 3.11
CA SER A 110 -1.24 -12.93 3.20
C SER A 110 -1.72 -12.52 4.59
N SER A 111 -0.87 -12.65 5.62
CA SER A 111 -1.22 -12.26 6.99
C SER A 111 -1.35 -10.74 7.08
N SER A 112 -2.45 -10.25 7.66
CA SER A 112 -2.68 -8.82 7.84
C SER A 112 -3.29 -8.54 9.22
N PRO A 113 -2.82 -7.49 9.92
CA PRO A 113 -3.42 -7.07 11.20
C PRO A 113 -4.78 -6.37 11.01
N LEU A 114 -5.17 -6.05 9.77
CA LEU A 114 -6.42 -5.35 9.46
C LEU A 114 -7.68 -6.08 9.94
N TRP A 115 -7.60 -7.40 10.14
CA TRP A 115 -8.73 -8.23 10.55
C TRP A 115 -9.06 -8.15 12.06
N ASP A 116 -8.18 -7.58 12.88
CA ASP A 116 -8.45 -7.38 14.32
C ASP A 116 -9.23 -6.09 14.57
N VAL A 117 -10.39 -6.22 15.21
CA VAL A 117 -11.29 -5.11 15.55
C VAL A 117 -10.59 -4.08 16.44
N LYS A 118 -9.73 -4.50 17.37
CA LYS A 118 -9.05 -3.59 18.30
C LYS A 118 -8.05 -2.69 17.57
N ILE A 119 -7.30 -3.28 16.63
CA ILE A 119 -6.34 -2.56 15.79
C ILE A 119 -7.08 -1.52 14.95
N HIS A 120 -8.18 -1.95 14.32
CA HIS A 120 -9.03 -1.09 13.52
C HIS A 120 -9.59 0.11 14.30
N GLU A 121 -10.09 -0.10 15.52
CA GLU A 121 -10.57 1.00 16.37
C GLU A 121 -9.46 1.97 16.80
N SER A 122 -8.26 1.46 17.06
CA SER A 122 -7.09 2.30 17.39
C SER A 122 -6.71 3.20 16.20
N ILE A 123 -6.58 2.61 15.01
CA ILE A 123 -6.25 3.35 13.77
C ILE A 123 -7.32 4.41 13.49
N LYS A 124 -8.60 4.07 13.65
CA LYS A 124 -9.70 5.05 13.48
C LYS A 124 -9.55 6.25 14.42
N LYS A 125 -9.18 6.01 15.67
CA LYS A 125 -9.04 7.05 16.70
C LYS A 125 -7.81 7.92 16.48
N GLU A 126 -6.73 7.35 15.94
CA GLU A 126 -5.47 8.05 15.67
C GLU A 126 -5.44 8.76 14.33
N SER A 127 -6.37 8.42 13.42
CA SER A 127 -6.38 8.96 12.07
C SER A 127 -6.44 10.48 12.05
N MET A 128 -5.36 11.09 11.53
CA MET A 128 -5.24 12.53 11.40
C MET A 128 -6.15 13.07 10.29
N THR A 129 -6.94 14.10 10.64
CA THR A 129 -7.78 14.81 9.67
C THR A 129 -6.95 15.58 8.65
N ASN A 130 -7.52 15.89 7.49
CA ASN A 130 -6.82 16.67 6.46
C ASN A 130 -6.37 18.04 6.97
N GLY A 131 -7.15 18.71 7.81
CA GLY A 131 -6.78 20.00 8.40
C GLY A 131 -5.61 19.91 9.37
N GLN A 132 -5.56 18.87 10.20
CA GLN A 132 -4.43 18.62 11.09
C GLN A 132 -3.16 18.27 10.30
N PHE A 133 -3.30 17.46 9.24
CA PHE A 133 -2.20 17.11 8.35
C PHE A 133 -1.56 18.34 7.72
N VAL A 134 -2.36 19.24 7.13
CA VAL A 134 -1.85 20.47 6.52
C VAL A 134 -1.14 21.34 7.55
N LYS A 135 -1.72 21.54 8.74
CA LYS A 135 -1.09 22.32 9.82
C LYS A 135 0.24 21.73 10.26
N HIS A 136 0.32 20.40 10.36
CA HIS A 136 1.53 19.68 10.75
C HIS A 136 2.63 19.82 9.71
N VAL A 137 2.32 19.54 8.43
CA VAL A 137 3.27 19.68 7.32
C VAL A 137 3.76 21.12 7.21
N THR A 138 2.87 22.12 7.25
CA THR A 138 3.26 23.54 7.18
C THR A 138 4.15 23.97 8.36
N LYS A 139 3.97 23.38 9.54
CA LYS A 139 4.79 23.69 10.72
C LYS A 139 6.17 23.05 10.67
N ASN A 140 6.25 21.82 10.17
CA ASN A 140 7.48 21.01 10.19
C ASN A 140 8.29 21.09 8.89
N GLN A 141 7.75 21.68 7.82
CA GLN A 141 8.46 21.85 6.56
C GLN A 141 9.67 22.76 6.73
N LEU A 142 10.87 22.18 6.61
CA LEU A 142 12.11 22.94 6.54
C LEU A 142 12.30 23.59 5.15
N VAL A 143 11.80 22.92 4.09
CA VAL A 143 11.91 23.37 2.70
C VAL A 143 10.50 23.56 2.11
N PRO A 144 10.20 24.75 1.54
CA PRO A 144 8.92 24.97 0.88
C PRO A 144 8.70 24.01 -0.30
N GLY A 145 7.65 23.19 -0.22
CA GLY A 145 7.19 22.34 -1.32
C GLY A 145 7.67 20.88 -1.28
N GLU A 146 8.54 20.50 -0.35
CA GLU A 146 8.98 19.12 -0.14
C GLU A 146 8.37 18.53 1.14
N ILE A 147 7.77 17.35 1.06
CA ILE A 147 7.16 16.67 2.22
C ILE A 147 8.20 15.69 2.76
N ASP A 148 8.42 15.70 4.08
CA ASP A 148 9.29 14.72 4.72
C ASP A 148 8.61 13.34 4.75
N GLU A 149 9.15 12.38 3.99
CA GLU A 149 8.67 11.00 3.94
C GLU A 149 8.95 10.20 5.24
N HIS A 150 9.80 10.73 6.13
CA HIS A 150 10.21 10.09 7.38
C HIS A 150 9.57 10.73 8.62
N ASP A 151 8.57 11.58 8.43
CA ASP A 151 7.89 12.26 9.53
C ASP A 151 7.30 11.24 10.54
N PRO A 152 7.84 11.18 11.77
CA PRO A 152 7.46 10.16 12.75
C PRO A 152 6.08 10.42 13.38
N ALA A 153 5.44 11.56 13.09
CA ALA A 153 4.12 11.89 13.57
C ALA A 153 2.99 11.33 12.69
N LEU A 154 3.32 10.81 11.51
CA LEU A 154 2.34 10.28 10.58
C LEU A 154 2.19 8.77 10.74
N GLN A 155 0.93 8.36 10.81
CA GLN A 155 0.56 6.98 11.08
C GLN A 155 0.89 6.07 9.89
N SER A 156 1.26 4.83 10.20
CA SER A 156 1.27 3.75 9.24
C SER A 156 -0.02 2.95 9.31
N VAL A 157 -0.49 2.51 8.14
CA VAL A 157 -1.79 1.85 7.99
C VAL A 157 -1.57 0.48 7.35
N PRO A 158 -2.11 -0.60 7.95
CA PRO A 158 -2.12 -1.89 7.29
C PRO A 158 -3.12 -1.89 6.13
N ILE A 159 -2.71 -2.44 5.00
CA ILE A 159 -3.52 -2.59 3.80
C ILE A 159 -3.45 -4.03 3.30
N VAL A 160 -4.47 -4.42 2.54
CA VAL A 160 -4.46 -5.70 1.81
C VAL A 160 -4.60 -5.42 0.33
N LEU A 161 -3.66 -5.94 -0.44
CA LEU A 161 -3.68 -5.93 -1.90
C LEU A 161 -4.13 -7.31 -2.39
N ILE A 162 -5.12 -7.32 -3.27
CA ILE A 162 -5.57 -8.55 -3.92
C ILE A 162 -5.46 -8.36 -5.43
N GLN A 163 -4.65 -9.21 -6.06
CA GLN A 163 -4.53 -9.24 -7.50
C GLN A 163 -5.66 -10.07 -8.10
N ARG A 164 -6.40 -9.51 -9.05
CA ARG A 164 -7.43 -10.25 -9.80
C ARG A 164 -7.10 -10.26 -11.27
N SER A 165 -6.91 -11.46 -11.78
CA SER A 165 -6.75 -11.71 -13.20
C SER A 165 -8.11 -11.50 -13.89
N GLY A 166 -8.07 -10.88 -15.08
CA GLY A 166 -9.23 -10.76 -15.94
C GLY A 166 -9.65 -12.11 -16.55
N SER A 167 -10.61 -12.09 -17.49
CA SER A 167 -11.00 -13.33 -18.18
C SER A 167 -9.81 -13.94 -18.92
N GLN A 168 -9.41 -15.15 -18.53
CA GLN A 168 -8.36 -15.92 -19.21
C GLN A 168 -8.90 -16.63 -20.47
N ASN A 169 -10.21 -16.56 -20.69
CA ASN A 169 -10.87 -17.19 -21.81
C ASN A 169 -10.68 -16.36 -23.10
N SER A 170 -10.21 -16.99 -24.18
CA SER A 170 -9.88 -16.32 -25.45
C SER A 170 -11.09 -15.84 -26.24
N GLU A 171 -12.27 -16.40 -25.99
CA GLU A 171 -13.54 -16.03 -26.64
C GLU A 171 -14.13 -14.71 -26.15
N PHE A 172 -13.79 -14.27 -24.94
CA PHE A 172 -14.30 -13.02 -24.37
C PHE A 172 -13.24 -11.93 -24.42
N LYS A 173 -13.65 -10.70 -24.79
CA LYS A 173 -12.80 -9.50 -24.76
C LYS A 173 -12.10 -9.44 -23.41
N LYS A 174 -10.75 -9.37 -23.37
CA LYS A 174 -9.96 -9.39 -22.12
C LYS A 174 -10.34 -8.19 -21.24
N ILE A 175 -11.29 -8.35 -20.32
CA ILE A 175 -11.77 -7.26 -19.47
C ILE A 175 -10.94 -7.22 -18.18
N GLY A 176 -10.11 -6.19 -18.06
CA GLY A 176 -9.70 -5.56 -16.81
C GLY A 176 -8.94 -6.44 -15.80
N MET A 177 -7.62 -6.26 -15.75
CA MET A 177 -6.84 -6.58 -14.54
C MET A 177 -7.15 -5.57 -13.45
N SER A 178 -7.38 -6.04 -12.23
CA SER A 178 -7.69 -5.15 -11.12
C SER A 178 -6.92 -5.49 -9.86
N ILE A 179 -6.19 -4.52 -9.33
CA ILE A 179 -5.67 -4.59 -7.96
C ILE A 179 -6.74 -4.04 -7.04
N CYS A 180 -7.17 -4.84 -6.08
CA CYS A 180 -8.10 -4.40 -5.04
C CYS A 180 -7.29 -3.96 -3.83
N LEU A 181 -7.43 -2.70 -3.46
CA LEU A 181 -6.88 -2.15 -2.24
C LEU A 181 -7.97 -2.13 -1.18
N PHE A 182 -7.75 -2.77 -0.05
CA PHE A 182 -8.59 -2.58 1.12
C PHE A 182 -7.95 -1.52 2.01
N THR A 183 -8.67 -0.42 2.24
CA THR A 183 -8.30 0.59 3.23
C THR A 183 -9.50 0.91 4.11
N TYR A 184 -9.30 1.68 5.16
CA TYR A 184 -10.33 2.06 6.12
C TYR A 184 -11.22 3.23 5.62
N ILE A 185 -12.47 3.37 6.12
CA ILE A 185 -13.27 4.60 5.96
C ILE A 185 -12.79 5.61 7.01
N SER A 186 -11.87 6.51 6.65
CA SER A 186 -11.93 7.86 7.22
C SER A 186 -12.98 8.63 6.43
N ASN A 187 -14.05 9.09 7.09
CA ASN A 187 -14.97 10.04 6.48
C ASN A 187 -14.14 11.24 5.99
N ILE A 188 -14.17 11.47 4.68
CA ILE A 188 -13.67 12.67 4.02
C ILE A 188 -14.58 13.84 4.40
#